data_AF-A0A8B6BGI0-F1
#
_entry.id   AF-A0A8B6BGI0-F1
#
_cell.length_a   1.000
_cell.length_b   1.000
_cell.length_c   1.000
_cell.angle_alpha   90.00
_cell.angle_beta   90.00
_cell.angle_gamma   90.00
#
_symmetry.space_group_name_H-M   'P 1'
#
loop_
_entity.id
_entity.type
_entity.pdbx_description
1 polymer ?
#
loop_
_entity_poly.entity_id
_entity_poly.type
_entity_poly.pdbx_seq_one_letter_code
_entity_poly.pdbx_strand_id
1 'polypeptide(L)'
;MVGNKMFSLLERRLKKIKGSNCSFGGVSIIAIGDFFQLQPVFDSWIFNDLSKGLTALAPNYWKLLFSFHELTEIMRQKDDLEFALLLNRLRQNQLTENDFAVLSTRTVSISDPTYRTNATHLFVENALVDNFNLQYISKLGSQKVKVKAVDTVCGDLPASVKTKLLSSLPEKQSDTANLAKEVVLAIGMKYDLTANIEVTDGLTNGSTCELKLIECKTTSLRPSIIWVKFEDARIGANNRRKYSHLYGKDVEKTWTPMFDIKRSFTYKYKTFERIQFPLRPAAGKTIHKSQGDTLQEDPKVLDAHVIGIAESRLISTDENDDFHVPGFEPPVRLDQKQTNFNTRPPHGLVLYYRNDCILHNTVTFSTPSLEFVIADIISPSKGLFQVVFVYKAPNCKLQQLKDTFLANLLPDVYLRHPKIIIMGDFNIDLNTGNTSFLKFMRDSFCCSQIVSKPTTSYGTLLDLIFLNFDSKVNFETDVLDSYWSDHKVIYVAIETQ
;
A
#
# COMPACT_ATOMS: atom_id res chain seq x y z
N MET A 1 12.86 18.70 -8.27
CA MET A 1 14.07 18.41 -7.45
C MET A 1 15.41 18.79 -8.12
N VAL A 2 15.54 18.86 -9.46
CA VAL A 2 16.78 19.35 -10.10
C VAL A 2 16.74 20.88 -10.20
N GLY A 3 17.81 21.55 -9.75
CA GLY A 3 17.92 23.01 -9.84
C GLY A 3 18.79 23.51 -10.99
N ASN A 4 18.78 24.83 -11.19
CA ASN A 4 19.42 25.47 -12.34
C ASN A 4 20.95 25.29 -12.38
N LYS A 5 21.64 25.22 -11.24
CA LYS A 5 23.09 25.00 -11.18
C LYS A 5 23.44 23.58 -11.59
N MET A 6 22.71 22.60 -11.04
CA MET A 6 22.91 21.19 -11.39
C MET A 6 22.66 20.94 -12.88
N PHE A 7 21.61 21.56 -13.43
CA PHE A 7 21.28 21.45 -14.83
C PHE A 7 22.36 22.06 -15.75
N SER A 8 22.89 23.22 -15.39
CA SER A 8 24.00 23.86 -16.11
C SER A 8 25.30 23.05 -16.02
N LEU A 9 25.54 22.38 -14.90
CA LEU A 9 26.67 21.46 -14.75
C LEU A 9 26.53 20.26 -15.69
N LEU A 10 25.33 19.70 -15.82
CA LEU A 10 25.03 18.56 -16.69
C LEU A 10 25.28 18.91 -18.16
N GLU A 11 24.82 20.07 -18.62
CA GLU A 11 25.09 20.61 -19.96
C GLU A 11 26.59 20.63 -20.27
N ARG A 12 27.37 21.25 -19.39
CA ARG A 12 28.82 21.42 -19.57
C ARG A 12 29.56 20.09 -19.55
N ARG A 13 29.14 19.17 -18.67
CA ARG A 13 29.76 17.85 -18.54
C ARG A 13 29.49 16.99 -19.78
N LEU A 14 28.27 17.01 -20.32
CA LEU A 14 27.93 16.26 -21.52
C LEU A 14 28.71 16.75 -22.75
N LYS A 15 28.83 18.08 -22.94
CA LYS A 15 29.69 18.65 -23.99
C LYS A 15 31.13 18.16 -23.89
N LYS A 16 31.71 18.21 -22.69
CA LYS A 16 33.09 17.76 -22.45
C LYS A 16 33.27 16.26 -22.70
N ILE A 17 32.34 15.42 -22.23
CA ILE A 17 32.42 13.96 -22.37
C ILE A 17 32.25 13.54 -23.83
N LYS A 18 31.33 14.19 -24.56
CA LYS A 18 31.05 13.89 -25.97
C LYS A 18 32.03 14.56 -26.94
N GLY A 19 32.90 15.45 -26.46
CA GLY A 19 33.81 16.22 -27.31
C GLY A 19 33.07 17.10 -28.33
N SER A 20 31.86 17.53 -28.01
CA SER A 20 30.97 18.27 -28.91
C SER A 20 30.53 19.59 -28.30
N ASN A 21 30.51 20.64 -29.12
CA ASN A 21 30.03 21.97 -28.73
C ASN A 21 28.51 22.13 -28.90
N CYS A 22 27.82 21.13 -29.46
CA CYS A 22 26.36 21.10 -29.52
C CYS A 22 25.77 21.13 -28.10
N SER A 23 24.58 21.72 -27.93
CA SER A 23 23.85 21.69 -26.64
C SER A 23 23.77 20.27 -26.10
N PHE A 24 24.10 20.11 -24.81
CA PHE A 24 24.19 18.80 -24.14
C PHE A 24 25.07 17.74 -24.86
N GLY A 25 26.06 18.17 -25.64
CA GLY A 25 26.92 17.27 -26.42
C GLY A 25 26.18 16.50 -27.51
N GLY A 26 25.05 17.03 -28.00
CA GLY A 26 24.21 16.40 -29.03
C GLY A 26 23.26 15.32 -28.49
N VAL A 27 23.12 15.20 -27.17
CA VAL A 27 22.19 14.26 -26.54
C VAL A 27 20.79 14.85 -26.51
N SER A 28 19.79 14.11 -26.99
CA SER A 28 18.38 14.47 -26.81
C SER A 28 17.94 14.21 -25.37
N ILE A 29 17.29 15.18 -24.75
CA ILE A 29 16.87 15.13 -23.35
C ILE A 29 15.35 15.27 -23.27
N ILE A 30 14.72 14.28 -22.63
CA ILE A 30 13.33 14.36 -22.19
C ILE A 30 13.36 14.53 -20.67
N ALA A 31 12.74 15.60 -20.17
CA ALA A 31 12.65 15.90 -18.75
C ALA A 31 11.20 15.75 -18.29
N ILE A 32 10.98 14.99 -17.22
CA ILE A 32 9.66 14.73 -16.64
C ILE A 32 9.71 15.12 -15.16
N GLY A 33 8.69 15.83 -14.70
CA GLY A 33 8.58 16.25 -13.31
C GLY A 33 7.40 17.18 -13.07
N ASP A 34 7.25 17.59 -11.81
CA ASP A 34 6.19 18.48 -11.37
C ASP A 34 6.80 19.69 -10.65
N PHE A 35 6.54 20.88 -11.18
CA PHE A 35 7.08 22.14 -10.65
C PHE A 35 6.30 22.66 -9.44
N PHE A 36 5.10 22.15 -9.19
CA PHE A 36 4.29 22.55 -8.03
C PHE A 36 4.62 21.75 -6.77
N GLN A 37 5.57 20.82 -6.85
CA GLN A 37 6.10 20.10 -5.70
C GLN A 37 7.24 20.89 -5.02
N LEU A 38 8.11 20.20 -4.29
CA LEU A 38 9.17 20.82 -3.52
C LEU A 38 10.31 21.35 -4.40
N GLN A 39 10.77 22.54 -4.04
CA GLN A 39 11.95 23.16 -4.64
C GLN A 39 13.21 22.31 -4.44
N PRO A 40 14.18 22.37 -5.37
CA PRO A 40 15.49 21.75 -5.20
C PRO A 40 16.17 22.18 -3.88
N VAL A 41 16.77 21.22 -3.16
CA VAL A 41 17.50 21.52 -1.92
C VAL A 41 18.84 22.17 -2.23
N PHE A 42 19.14 23.32 -1.61
CA PHE A 42 20.35 24.12 -1.83
C PHE A 42 20.56 24.62 -3.28
N ASP A 43 19.53 24.53 -4.12
CA ASP A 43 19.56 25.02 -5.48
C ASP A 43 18.29 25.80 -5.81
N SER A 44 18.33 26.63 -6.84
CA SER A 44 17.16 27.40 -7.28
C SER A 44 16.35 26.62 -8.31
N TRP A 45 15.09 26.99 -8.51
CA TRP A 45 14.27 26.44 -9.57
C TRP A 45 14.99 26.46 -10.91
N ILE A 46 14.79 25.41 -11.71
CA ILE A 46 15.46 25.23 -13.01
C ILE A 46 15.17 26.38 -13.99
N PHE A 47 13.98 26.98 -13.87
CA PHE A 47 13.52 28.12 -14.65
C PHE A 47 13.96 29.48 -14.08
N ASN A 48 14.69 29.51 -12.96
CA ASN A 48 15.31 30.75 -12.48
C ASN A 48 16.70 30.91 -13.10
N ASP A 49 17.10 32.15 -13.35
CA ASP A 49 18.43 32.44 -13.87
C ASP A 49 19.49 32.25 -12.79
N LEU A 50 20.73 31.98 -13.20
CA LEU A 50 21.85 31.87 -12.27
C LEU A 50 22.18 33.27 -11.74
N SER A 51 22.27 33.44 -10.42
CA SER A 51 22.39 34.76 -9.80
C SER A 51 23.76 35.05 -9.17
N LYS A 52 24.75 34.14 -9.28
CA LYS A 52 26.06 34.27 -8.63
C LYS A 52 27.22 34.25 -9.63
N GLY A 53 28.18 35.17 -9.48
CA GLY A 53 29.49 35.17 -10.17
C GLY A 53 29.42 35.29 -11.71
N LEU A 54 30.49 34.87 -12.41
CA LEU A 54 30.54 34.84 -13.89
C LEU A 54 29.42 34.00 -14.54
N THR A 55 28.82 33.08 -13.79
CA THR A 55 27.69 32.27 -14.27
C THR A 55 26.39 33.04 -14.39
N ALA A 56 26.29 34.27 -13.86
CA ALA A 56 25.10 35.11 -14.02
C ALA A 56 24.86 35.58 -15.46
N LEU A 57 25.91 35.59 -16.30
CA LEU A 57 25.82 35.90 -17.73
C LEU A 57 25.46 34.68 -18.58
N ALA A 58 25.42 33.47 -17.99
CA ALA A 58 25.08 32.27 -18.73
C ALA A 58 23.56 32.24 -19.03
N PRO A 59 23.15 31.88 -20.26
CA PRO A 59 21.74 31.76 -20.60
C PRO A 59 21.10 30.64 -19.79
N ASN A 60 19.82 30.80 -19.45
CA ASN A 60 19.05 29.72 -18.86
C ASN A 60 18.72 28.67 -19.94
N TYR A 61 19.49 27.58 -19.95
CA TYR A 61 19.33 26.51 -20.93
C TYR A 61 17.96 25.83 -20.89
N TRP A 62 17.28 25.82 -19.74
CA TRP A 62 15.91 25.30 -19.65
C TRP A 62 14.95 26.16 -20.48
N LYS A 63 14.96 27.48 -20.26
CA LYS A 63 14.14 28.43 -21.04
C LYS A 63 14.50 28.43 -22.53
N LEU A 64 15.78 28.25 -22.85
CA LEU A 64 16.27 28.38 -24.22
C LEU A 64 16.01 27.15 -25.09
N LEU A 65 16.07 25.94 -24.51
CA LEU A 65 16.16 24.70 -25.29
C LEU A 65 14.97 23.75 -25.12
N PHE A 66 14.12 23.94 -24.11
CA PHE A 66 13.04 22.98 -23.81
C PHE A 66 11.67 23.52 -24.21
N SER A 67 10.89 22.66 -24.85
CA SER A 67 9.45 22.84 -25.03
C SER A 67 8.71 22.21 -23.86
N PHE A 68 7.63 22.86 -23.42
CA PHE A 68 6.82 22.40 -22.29
C PHE A 68 5.52 21.77 -22.79
N HIS A 69 5.21 20.58 -22.27
CA HIS A 69 3.94 19.90 -22.47
C HIS A 69 3.39 19.45 -21.11
N GLU A 70 2.16 19.85 -20.79
CA GLU A 70 1.49 19.45 -19.56
C GLU A 70 0.62 18.21 -19.80
N LEU A 71 0.75 17.22 -18.91
CA LEU A 71 -0.17 16.08 -18.85
C LEU A 71 -1.35 16.46 -17.96
N THR A 72 -2.56 16.43 -18.51
CA THR A 72 -3.79 16.90 -17.83
C THR A 72 -4.66 15.76 -17.29
N GLU A 73 -4.41 14.52 -17.72
CA GLU A 73 -5.16 13.35 -17.27
C GLU A 73 -4.65 12.84 -15.91
N ILE A 74 -5.55 12.74 -14.92
CA ILE A 74 -5.22 12.28 -13.57
C ILE A 74 -5.41 10.78 -13.47
N MET A 75 -4.30 10.05 -13.35
CA MET A 75 -4.33 8.59 -13.24
C MET A 75 -4.36 8.09 -11.79
N ARG A 76 -3.84 8.88 -10.82
CA ARG A 76 -3.62 8.42 -9.43
C ARG A 76 -4.87 8.48 -8.56
N GLN A 77 -5.68 9.52 -8.71
CA GLN A 77 -6.97 9.69 -8.02
C GLN A 77 -8.14 9.53 -8.98
N LYS A 78 -8.01 8.66 -10.00
CA LYS A 78 -9.02 8.49 -11.05
C LYS A 78 -10.39 8.09 -10.49
N ASP A 79 -10.40 7.40 -9.35
CA ASP A 79 -11.61 6.86 -8.70
C ASP A 79 -12.26 7.85 -7.71
N ASP A 80 -11.61 8.99 -7.45
CA ASP A 80 -12.12 10.06 -6.58
C ASP A 80 -11.95 11.44 -7.25
N LEU A 81 -12.94 11.77 -8.09
CA LEU A 81 -12.95 13.04 -8.84
C LEU A 81 -12.99 14.26 -7.93
N GLU A 82 -13.75 14.22 -6.83
CA GLU A 82 -13.86 15.36 -5.90
C GLU A 82 -12.51 15.67 -5.26
N PHE A 83 -11.80 14.64 -4.81
CA PHE A 83 -10.46 14.79 -4.24
C PHE A 83 -9.45 15.20 -5.30
N ALA A 84 -9.52 14.66 -6.52
CA ALA A 84 -8.62 15.04 -7.61
C ALA A 84 -8.76 16.54 -7.94
N LEU A 85 -10.00 17.04 -8.01
CA LEU A 85 -10.28 18.46 -8.24
C LEU A 85 -9.83 19.34 -7.06
N LEU A 86 -10.02 18.88 -5.82
CA LEU A 86 -9.51 19.55 -4.62
C LEU A 86 -7.99 19.69 -4.67
N LEU A 87 -7.26 18.63 -5.03
CA LEU A 87 -5.80 18.65 -5.15
C LEU A 87 -5.33 19.61 -6.26
N ASN A 88 -6.05 19.71 -7.37
CA ASN A 88 -5.75 20.68 -8.43
C ASN A 88 -5.92 22.12 -7.94
N ARG A 89 -6.98 22.40 -7.17
CA ARG A 89 -7.17 23.72 -6.54
C ARG A 89 -6.08 24.01 -5.52
N LEU A 90 -5.73 23.03 -4.67
CA LEU A 90 -4.63 23.14 -3.71
C LEU A 90 -3.31 23.47 -4.41
N ARG A 91 -3.00 22.77 -5.50
CA ARG A 91 -1.80 22.95 -6.33
C ARG A 91 -1.64 24.40 -6.81
N GLN A 92 -2.74 25.08 -7.10
CA GLN A 92 -2.75 26.47 -7.58
C GLN A 92 -3.03 27.51 -6.47
N ASN A 93 -3.14 27.07 -5.21
CA ASN A 93 -3.53 27.91 -4.08
C ASN A 93 -4.92 28.56 -4.27
N GLN A 94 -5.89 27.79 -4.76
CA GLN A 94 -7.27 28.19 -5.07
C GLN A 94 -8.31 27.37 -4.27
N LEU A 95 -7.99 26.98 -3.04
CA LEU A 95 -8.91 26.23 -2.18
C LEU A 95 -10.19 27.03 -1.91
N THR A 96 -11.33 26.33 -1.96
CA THR A 96 -12.65 26.85 -1.60
C THR A 96 -12.97 26.54 -0.13
N GLU A 97 -13.98 27.21 0.43
CA GLU A 97 -14.47 26.91 1.79
C GLU A 97 -14.94 25.45 1.92
N ASN A 98 -15.54 24.89 0.87
CA ASN A 98 -15.93 23.48 0.83
C ASN A 98 -14.70 22.56 0.91
N ASP A 99 -13.59 22.90 0.23
CA ASP A 99 -12.35 22.12 0.32
C ASP A 99 -11.79 22.12 1.75
N PHE A 100 -11.83 23.28 2.43
CA PHE A 100 -11.43 23.37 3.83
C PHE A 100 -12.34 22.53 4.74
N ALA A 101 -13.65 22.53 4.50
CA ALA A 101 -14.59 21.69 5.25
C ALA A 101 -14.27 20.21 5.05
N VAL A 102 -14.04 19.77 3.81
CA VAL A 102 -13.65 18.38 3.49
C VAL A 102 -12.33 18.03 4.16
N LEU A 103 -11.28 18.85 4.06
CA LEU A 103 -9.99 18.60 4.69
C LEU A 103 -10.10 18.55 6.23
N SER A 104 -10.94 19.40 6.83
CA SER A 104 -11.16 19.44 8.27
C SER A 104 -11.77 18.15 8.80
N THR A 105 -12.64 17.48 8.02
CA THR A 105 -13.21 16.17 8.39
C THR A 105 -12.15 15.06 8.53
N ARG A 106 -10.95 15.27 7.96
CA ARG A 106 -9.84 14.32 8.02
C ARG A 106 -8.85 14.63 9.14
N THR A 107 -9.11 15.65 9.97
CA THR A 107 -8.31 15.96 11.15
C THR A 107 -8.71 15.02 12.27
N VAL A 108 -7.79 14.15 12.68
CA VAL A 108 -8.03 13.12 13.69
C VAL A 108 -7.04 13.31 14.85
N SER A 109 -7.53 13.20 16.09
CA SER A 109 -6.67 13.23 17.29
C SER A 109 -5.90 11.91 17.43
N ILE A 110 -4.71 11.94 18.03
CA ILE A 110 -3.94 10.73 18.34
C ILE A 110 -4.71 9.79 19.29
N SER A 111 -5.62 10.34 20.10
CA SER A 111 -6.48 9.58 21.02
C SER A 111 -7.71 8.96 20.35
N ASP A 112 -7.97 9.29 19.09
CA ASP A 112 -9.15 8.85 18.37
C ASP A 112 -9.00 7.38 17.93
N PRO A 113 -10.04 6.53 18.06
CA PRO A 113 -10.00 5.15 17.59
C PRO A 113 -9.72 4.99 16.09
N THR A 114 -10.02 6.01 15.29
CA THR A 114 -9.75 6.02 13.84
C THR A 114 -8.30 6.38 13.50
N TYR A 115 -7.50 6.80 14.48
CA TYR A 115 -6.10 7.14 14.28
C TYR A 115 -5.27 5.90 13.94
N ARG A 116 -4.69 5.89 12.74
CA ARG A 116 -3.96 4.76 12.20
C ARG A 116 -2.50 4.77 12.62
N THR A 117 -2.19 4.20 13.78
CA THR A 117 -0.82 4.10 14.29
C THR A 117 0.13 3.35 13.37
N ASN A 118 -0.36 2.38 12.59
CA ASN A 118 0.43 1.54 11.69
C ASN A 118 0.63 2.14 10.28
N ALA A 119 -0.05 3.24 9.97
CA ALA A 119 0.17 3.99 8.75
C ALA A 119 1.50 4.76 8.82
N THR A 120 2.08 5.03 7.65
CA THR A 120 3.29 5.85 7.56
C THR A 120 2.94 7.30 7.85
N HIS A 121 3.49 7.86 8.92
CA HIS A 121 3.26 9.25 9.32
C HIS A 121 4.21 10.20 8.60
N LEU A 122 3.66 11.30 8.09
CA LEU A 122 4.44 12.32 7.38
C LEU A 122 4.72 13.53 8.28
N PHE A 123 5.98 13.95 8.31
CA PHE A 123 6.44 15.08 9.11
C PHE A 123 7.21 16.09 8.25
N VAL A 124 7.31 17.32 8.73
CA VAL A 124 8.11 18.36 8.07
C VAL A 124 9.60 18.19 8.39
N GLU A 125 9.93 17.87 9.65
CA GLU A 125 11.31 17.87 10.15
C GLU A 125 11.83 16.46 10.45
N ASN A 126 13.13 16.23 10.20
CA ASN A 126 13.77 14.94 10.51
C ASN A 126 13.77 14.64 12.01
N ALA A 127 13.90 15.65 12.88
CA ALA A 127 13.89 15.44 14.32
C ALA A 127 12.56 14.86 14.83
N LEU A 128 11.43 15.27 14.25
CA LEU A 128 10.12 14.72 14.56
C LEU A 128 9.99 13.28 14.05
N VAL A 129 10.50 12.99 12.85
CA VAL A 129 10.57 11.63 12.31
C VAL A 129 11.37 10.71 13.22
N ASP A 130 12.56 11.15 13.66
CA ASP A 130 13.44 10.36 14.51
C ASP A 130 12.78 10.09 15.87
N ASN A 131 12.18 11.10 16.49
CA ASN A 131 11.45 10.94 17.75
C ASN A 131 10.25 9.99 17.59
N PHE A 132 9.43 10.16 16.56
CA PHE A 132 8.29 9.31 16.30
C PHE A 132 8.70 7.85 16.08
N ASN A 133 9.70 7.61 15.22
CA ASN A 133 10.21 6.27 14.97
C ASN A 133 10.80 5.62 16.23
N LEU A 134 11.53 6.37 17.06
CA LEU A 134 12.07 5.87 18.33
C LEU A 134 10.94 5.47 19.31
N GLN A 135 9.91 6.29 19.42
CA GLN A 135 8.74 5.98 20.25
C GLN A 135 7.93 4.80 19.71
N TYR A 136 7.78 4.70 18.39
CA TYR A 136 7.11 3.56 17.75
C TYR A 136 7.88 2.27 18.03
N ILE A 137 9.20 2.28 17.81
CA ILE A 137 10.08 1.16 18.11
C ILE A 137 10.03 0.80 19.61
N SER A 138 9.99 1.77 20.53
CA SER A 138 9.95 1.46 21.97
C SER A 138 8.65 0.75 22.38
N LYS A 139 7.52 1.12 21.77
CA LYS A 139 6.20 0.51 21.99
C LYS A 139 6.06 -0.91 21.43
N LEU A 140 6.81 -1.28 20.40
CA LEU A 140 6.77 -2.64 19.86
C LEU A 140 7.21 -3.66 20.93
N GLY A 141 6.39 -4.70 21.20
CA GLY A 141 6.75 -5.78 22.13
C GLY A 141 7.69 -6.84 21.53
N SER A 142 8.08 -6.68 20.26
CA SER A 142 8.84 -7.65 19.49
C SER A 142 10.35 -7.62 19.77
N GLN A 143 11.08 -8.61 19.24
CA GLN A 143 12.54 -8.67 19.31
C GLN A 143 13.17 -7.43 18.64
N LYS A 144 14.15 -6.84 19.33
CA LYS A 144 14.91 -5.67 18.87
C LYS A 144 16.40 -5.92 18.96
N VAL A 145 17.15 -5.47 17.96
CA VAL A 145 18.61 -5.55 17.95
C VAL A 145 19.18 -4.21 17.49
N LYS A 146 20.15 -3.70 18.24
CA LYS A 146 20.89 -2.49 17.90
C LYS A 146 22.19 -2.86 17.22
N VAL A 147 22.35 -2.44 15.97
CA VAL A 147 23.46 -2.83 15.10
C VAL A 147 24.35 -1.63 14.79
N LYS A 148 25.56 -1.62 15.36
CA LYS A 148 26.58 -0.58 15.08
C LYS A 148 27.31 -0.87 13.78
N ALA A 149 27.63 0.17 13.02
CA ALA A 149 28.40 0.04 11.78
C ALA A 149 29.83 -0.45 12.04
N VAL A 150 30.40 -1.14 11.06
CA VAL A 150 31.83 -1.47 11.06
C VAL A 150 32.53 -0.53 10.08
N ASP A 151 33.35 0.37 10.63
CA ASP A 151 34.06 1.39 9.86
C ASP A 151 35.54 1.06 9.74
N THR A 152 36.08 1.16 8.52
CA THR A 152 37.50 1.03 8.22
C THR A 152 38.01 2.26 7.47
N VAL A 153 39.26 2.65 7.73
CA VAL A 153 39.94 3.71 6.97
C VAL A 153 40.90 3.08 5.97
N CYS A 154 40.84 3.51 4.71
CA CYS A 154 41.72 3.02 3.66
C CYS A 154 43.13 3.60 3.83
N GLY A 155 44.13 2.74 3.61
CA GLY A 155 45.55 3.11 3.64
C GLY A 155 46.30 2.58 4.87
N ASP A 156 47.61 2.59 4.76
CA ASP A 156 48.50 2.16 5.82
C ASP A 156 48.76 3.32 6.80
N LEU A 157 48.22 3.19 8.00
CA LEU A 157 48.25 4.21 9.05
C LEU A 157 48.41 3.53 10.41
N PRO A 158 49.15 4.13 11.36
CA PRO A 158 49.24 3.61 12.72
C PRO A 158 47.86 3.46 13.39
N ALA A 159 47.68 2.41 14.21
CA ALA A 159 46.40 2.11 14.85
C ALA A 159 45.83 3.27 15.70
N SER A 160 46.70 4.04 16.35
CA SER A 160 46.33 5.23 17.13
C SER A 160 45.72 6.33 16.27
N VAL A 161 46.22 6.52 15.04
CA VAL A 161 45.69 7.49 14.07
C VAL A 161 44.38 6.99 13.49
N LYS A 162 44.29 5.69 13.15
CA LYS A 162 43.04 5.07 12.66
C LYS A 162 41.90 5.29 13.63
N THR A 163 42.13 5.03 14.93
CA THR A 163 41.11 5.19 15.97
C THR A 163 40.59 6.63 16.06
N LYS A 164 41.50 7.63 16.06
CA LYS A 164 41.13 9.05 16.09
C LYS A 164 40.32 9.48 14.86
N LEU A 165 40.67 8.96 13.67
CA LEU A 165 39.95 9.25 12.43
C LEU A 165 38.54 8.66 12.45
N LEU A 166 38.41 7.40 12.88
CA LEU A 166 37.11 6.72 12.97
C LEU A 166 36.18 7.37 13.99
N SER A 167 36.70 7.84 15.13
CA SER A 167 35.89 8.59 16.11
C SER A 167 35.43 9.97 15.60
N SER A 168 36.05 10.49 14.54
CA SER A 168 35.70 11.80 13.96
C SER A 168 34.68 11.74 12.83
N LEU A 169 34.18 10.54 12.50
CA LEU A 169 33.20 10.34 11.43
C LEU A 169 31.86 11.01 11.77
N PRO A 170 31.17 11.58 10.78
CA PRO A 170 29.89 12.25 11.01
C PRO A 170 28.78 11.25 11.37
N GLU A 171 27.86 11.68 12.22
CA GLU A 171 26.66 10.92 12.61
C GLU A 171 25.61 10.90 11.48
N LYS A 172 25.56 11.96 10.67
CA LYS A 172 24.57 12.13 9.63
C LYS A 172 24.75 11.08 8.53
N GLN A 173 23.71 10.26 8.34
CA GLN A 173 23.71 9.14 7.40
C GLN A 173 23.99 9.56 5.94
N SER A 174 23.54 10.74 5.49
CA SER A 174 23.80 11.25 4.13
C SER A 174 25.27 11.44 3.83
N ASP A 175 26.08 11.69 4.86
CA ASP A 175 27.50 12.03 4.73
C ASP A 175 28.38 10.77 4.77
N THR A 176 27.76 9.60 4.96
CA THR A 176 28.41 8.28 5.14
C THR A 176 27.86 7.25 4.16
N ALA A 177 27.73 7.65 2.89
CA ALA A 177 27.19 6.85 1.79
C ALA A 177 25.79 6.26 2.07
N ASN A 178 24.95 7.02 2.79
CA ASN A 178 23.61 6.62 3.21
C ASN A 178 23.58 5.37 4.12
N LEU A 179 24.67 5.07 4.83
CA LEU A 179 24.72 3.98 5.83
C LEU A 179 24.82 4.55 7.24
N ALA A 180 23.82 4.25 8.07
CA ALA A 180 23.75 4.79 9.43
C ALA A 180 24.87 4.22 10.32
N LYS A 181 25.36 5.03 11.26
CA LYS A 181 26.32 4.59 12.27
C LYS A 181 25.72 3.50 13.18
N GLU A 182 24.43 3.60 13.46
CA GLU A 182 23.68 2.63 14.26
C GLU A 182 22.27 2.47 13.66
N VAL A 183 21.82 1.22 13.52
CA VAL A 183 20.46 0.89 13.10
C VAL A 183 19.80 0.09 14.20
N VAL A 184 18.61 0.51 14.63
CA VAL A 184 17.76 -0.30 15.53
C VAL A 184 16.80 -1.09 14.66
N LEU A 185 16.98 -2.41 14.66
CA LEU A 185 16.14 -3.38 13.98
C LEU A 185 15.07 -3.87 14.96
N ALA A 186 13.80 -3.79 14.59
CA ALA A 186 12.67 -4.25 15.37
C ALA A 186 11.72 -5.05 14.47
N ILE A 187 11.36 -6.27 14.86
CA ILE A 187 10.42 -7.09 14.08
C ILE A 187 9.05 -6.40 14.06
N GLY A 188 8.40 -6.36 12.89
CA GLY A 188 7.13 -5.66 12.63
C GLY A 188 7.30 -4.17 12.27
N MET A 189 8.51 -3.63 12.31
CA MET A 189 8.76 -2.23 11.97
C MET A 189 8.96 -2.05 10.45
N LYS A 190 8.44 -0.93 9.92
CA LYS A 190 8.69 -0.50 8.54
C LYS A 190 10.05 0.19 8.42
N TYR A 191 10.77 -0.12 7.36
CA TYR A 191 12.05 0.46 6.98
C TYR A 191 12.08 0.83 5.50
N ASP A 192 12.80 1.90 5.16
CA ASP A 192 13.16 2.18 3.77
C ASP A 192 14.58 1.70 3.51
N LEU A 193 14.81 1.15 2.32
CA LEU A 193 16.15 0.96 1.80
C LEU A 193 16.84 2.33 1.61
N THR A 194 18.10 2.43 2.01
CA THR A 194 18.86 3.69 1.92
C THR A 194 19.89 3.70 0.79
N ALA A 195 20.04 2.57 0.11
CA ALA A 195 20.98 2.39 -0.99
C ALA A 195 20.35 1.55 -2.10
N ASN A 196 20.79 1.81 -3.34
CA ASN A 196 20.51 0.94 -4.47
C ASN A 196 21.33 -0.34 -4.33
N ILE A 197 20.66 -1.48 -4.18
CA ILE A 197 21.28 -2.80 -4.08
C ILE A 197 21.21 -3.48 -5.44
N GLU A 198 20.00 -3.65 -5.96
CA GLU A 198 19.74 -4.21 -7.29
C GLU A 198 18.57 -3.46 -7.92
N VAL A 199 18.89 -2.48 -8.78
CA VAL A 199 17.88 -1.57 -9.36
C VAL A 199 16.93 -2.33 -10.28
N THR A 200 17.42 -3.34 -10.99
CA THR A 200 16.62 -4.15 -11.91
C THR A 200 15.59 -5.04 -11.20
N ASP A 201 15.81 -5.31 -9.91
CA ASP A 201 14.94 -6.11 -9.05
C ASP A 201 14.11 -5.24 -8.08
N GLY A 202 14.07 -3.92 -8.31
CA GLY A 202 13.33 -2.97 -7.47
C GLY A 202 13.92 -2.71 -6.07
N LEU A 203 15.10 -3.27 -5.75
CA LEU A 203 15.81 -3.05 -4.49
C LEU A 203 16.58 -1.72 -4.54
N THR A 204 15.82 -0.63 -4.59
CA THR A 204 16.30 0.75 -4.75
C THR A 204 16.19 1.56 -3.47
N ASN A 205 16.97 2.63 -3.36
CA ASN A 205 16.82 3.60 -2.27
C ASN A 205 15.41 4.19 -2.27
N GLY A 206 14.72 4.10 -1.14
CA GLY A 206 13.33 4.50 -0.96
C GLY A 206 12.35 3.33 -0.91
N SER A 207 12.72 2.14 -1.40
CA SER A 207 11.82 0.98 -1.36
C SER A 207 11.49 0.62 0.10
N THR A 208 10.22 0.69 0.46
CA THR A 208 9.74 0.39 1.82
C THR A 208 9.50 -1.10 2.01
N CYS A 209 9.91 -1.61 3.16
CA CYS A 209 9.75 -2.99 3.56
C CYS A 209 9.43 -3.09 5.06
N GLU A 210 8.85 -4.20 5.48
CA GLU A 210 8.61 -4.52 6.89
C GLU A 210 9.59 -5.61 7.33
N LEU A 211 10.25 -5.42 8.48
CA LEU A 211 11.17 -6.42 9.02
C LEU A 211 10.39 -7.57 9.67
N LYS A 212 10.60 -8.79 9.19
CA LYS A 212 9.87 -9.98 9.67
C LYS A 212 10.69 -10.90 10.57
N LEU A 213 11.98 -11.05 10.30
CA LEU A 213 12.85 -11.91 11.09
C LEU A 213 14.29 -11.38 11.15
N ILE A 214 14.94 -11.59 12.29
CA ILE A 214 16.36 -11.29 12.53
C ILE A 214 17.08 -12.61 12.81
N GLU A 215 18.05 -12.97 11.98
CA GLU A 215 18.75 -14.25 12.08
C GLU A 215 20.25 -14.06 12.35
N CYS A 216 20.74 -14.73 13.40
CA CYS A 216 22.15 -14.76 13.76
C CYS A 216 22.71 -16.18 13.53
N LYS A 217 23.43 -16.38 12.41
CA LYS A 217 23.99 -17.72 12.06
C LYS A 217 25.27 -18.06 12.83
N THR A 218 25.88 -17.08 13.47
CA THR A 218 27.13 -17.24 14.21
C THR A 218 26.90 -16.90 15.69
N THR A 219 27.85 -17.24 16.55
CA THR A 219 27.89 -16.79 17.95
C THR A 219 28.01 -15.26 18.10
N SER A 220 28.13 -14.52 16.98
CA SER A 220 28.14 -13.08 16.96
C SER A 220 26.79 -12.49 17.36
N LEU A 221 26.84 -11.40 18.13
CA LEU A 221 25.68 -10.56 18.45
C LEU A 221 25.16 -9.76 17.22
N ARG A 222 25.92 -9.73 16.11
CA ARG A 222 25.51 -9.04 14.88
C ARG A 222 24.64 -9.97 14.02
N PRO A 223 23.43 -9.54 13.61
CA PRO A 223 22.60 -10.30 12.67
C PRO A 223 23.35 -10.61 11.38
N SER A 224 23.25 -11.86 10.93
CA SER A 224 23.84 -12.32 9.67
C SER A 224 22.88 -12.08 8.50
N ILE A 225 21.58 -12.27 8.74
CA ILE A 225 20.51 -12.07 7.76
C ILE A 225 19.37 -11.37 8.46
N ILE A 226 18.75 -10.43 7.75
CA ILE A 226 17.44 -9.91 8.14
C ILE A 226 16.47 -10.21 7.00
N TRP A 227 15.28 -10.66 7.35
CA TRP A 227 14.26 -11.03 6.38
C TRP A 227 13.19 -9.95 6.34
N VAL A 228 12.96 -9.36 5.17
CA VAL A 228 12.02 -8.25 5.02
C VAL A 228 10.92 -8.59 4.01
N LYS A 229 9.71 -8.11 4.24
CA LYS A 229 8.60 -8.21 3.29
C LYS A 229 8.40 -6.86 2.61
N PHE A 230 8.43 -6.85 1.27
CA PHE A 230 8.02 -5.69 0.48
C PHE A 230 6.52 -5.78 0.21
N GLU A 231 5.86 -4.64 0.08
CA GLU A 231 4.43 -4.57 -0.27
C GLU A 231 4.19 -5.06 -1.71
N ASP A 232 5.00 -4.57 -2.67
CA ASP A 232 5.03 -5.10 -4.02
C ASP A 232 5.86 -6.39 -4.07
N ALA A 233 5.20 -7.52 -4.29
CA ALA A 233 5.82 -8.84 -4.38
C ALA A 233 6.86 -8.95 -5.51
N ARG A 234 6.83 -8.07 -6.53
CA ARG A 234 7.83 -8.06 -7.61
C ARG A 234 9.20 -7.59 -7.12
N ILE A 235 9.23 -6.74 -6.08
CA ILE A 235 10.48 -6.23 -5.51
C ILE A 235 11.22 -7.37 -4.83
N GLY A 236 12.51 -7.53 -5.16
CA GLY A 236 13.37 -8.56 -4.60
C GLY A 236 13.12 -9.97 -5.15
N ALA A 237 12.31 -10.14 -6.19
CA ALA A 237 11.95 -11.47 -6.70
C ALA A 237 13.16 -12.24 -7.23
N ASN A 238 14.10 -11.58 -7.91
CA ASN A 238 15.36 -12.19 -8.32
C ASN A 238 16.24 -12.51 -7.13
N ASN A 239 16.29 -11.61 -6.14
CA ASN A 239 17.04 -11.79 -4.91
C ASN A 239 16.56 -13.02 -4.12
N ARG A 240 15.24 -13.22 -3.98
CA ARG A 240 14.65 -14.41 -3.36
C ARG A 240 15.04 -15.70 -4.08
N ARG A 241 14.99 -15.71 -5.42
CA ARG A 241 15.43 -16.86 -6.22
C ARG A 241 16.92 -17.17 -6.05
N LYS A 242 17.76 -16.14 -6.09
CA LYS A 242 19.21 -16.23 -5.93
C LYS A 242 19.61 -16.83 -4.57
N TYR A 243 18.89 -16.45 -3.52
CA TYR A 243 19.16 -16.87 -2.14
C TYR A 243 18.18 -17.94 -1.63
N SER A 244 17.53 -18.68 -2.53
CA SER A 244 16.55 -19.73 -2.21
C SER A 244 17.09 -20.82 -1.25
N HIS A 245 18.39 -21.10 -1.33
CA HIS A 245 19.08 -22.05 -0.44
C HIS A 245 19.17 -21.59 1.04
N LEU A 246 18.87 -20.32 1.34
CA LEU A 246 18.90 -19.78 2.71
C LEU A 246 17.56 -19.94 3.45
N TYR A 247 16.49 -20.31 2.75
CA TYR A 247 15.15 -20.42 3.35
C TYR A 247 15.04 -21.68 4.20
N GLY A 248 14.90 -21.48 5.51
CA GLY A 248 14.59 -22.54 6.47
C GLY A 248 13.10 -22.82 6.60
N LYS A 249 12.71 -23.71 7.52
CA LYS A 249 11.31 -24.03 7.80
C LYS A 249 10.51 -22.83 8.34
N ASP A 250 11.18 -21.93 9.05
CA ASP A 250 10.54 -20.79 9.75
C ASP A 250 10.57 -19.48 8.93
N VAL A 251 10.90 -19.56 7.63
CA VAL A 251 11.03 -18.39 6.75
C VAL A 251 10.05 -18.50 5.60
N GLU A 252 9.13 -17.54 5.49
CA GLU A 252 8.20 -17.48 4.36
C GLU A 252 8.92 -17.17 3.05
N LYS A 253 8.52 -17.85 1.96
CA LYS A 253 9.08 -17.65 0.61
C LYS A 253 8.86 -16.24 0.05
N THR A 254 7.94 -15.47 0.62
CA THR A 254 7.66 -14.08 0.23
C THR A 254 8.68 -13.10 0.84
N TRP A 255 9.40 -13.50 1.89
CA TRP A 255 10.36 -12.64 2.56
C TRP A 255 11.66 -12.60 1.78
N THR A 256 12.24 -11.41 1.68
CA THR A 256 13.47 -11.15 0.94
C THR A 256 14.64 -11.07 1.92
N PRO A 257 15.70 -11.90 1.74
CA PRO A 257 16.86 -11.84 2.60
C PRO A 257 17.69 -10.60 2.28
N MET A 258 18.06 -9.88 3.33
CA MET A 258 18.86 -8.66 3.26
C MET A 258 20.11 -8.83 4.11
N PHE A 259 21.20 -8.22 3.63
CA PHE A 259 22.53 -8.36 4.20
C PHE A 259 23.14 -6.98 4.45
N ASP A 260 24.21 -6.97 5.23
CA ASP A 260 25.10 -5.82 5.27
C ASP A 260 25.65 -5.51 3.88
N ILE A 261 25.75 -4.23 3.57
CA ILE A 261 26.47 -3.77 2.39
C ILE A 261 27.70 -2.97 2.79
N LYS A 262 28.73 -3.05 1.97
CA LYS A 262 29.95 -2.26 2.11
C LYS A 262 29.91 -1.08 1.15
N ARG A 263 30.10 0.14 1.65
CA ARG A 263 30.21 1.36 0.83
C ARG A 263 31.42 2.19 1.23
N SER A 264 32.09 2.75 0.23
CA SER A 264 33.20 3.67 0.42
C SER A 264 32.75 5.12 0.30
N PHE A 265 33.29 6.00 1.14
CA PHE A 265 33.02 7.44 1.09
C PHE A 265 34.26 8.23 1.50
N THR A 266 34.33 9.48 1.05
CA THR A 266 35.45 10.37 1.37
C THR A 266 35.02 11.41 2.39
N TYR A 267 35.75 11.51 3.50
CA TYR A 267 35.55 12.51 4.54
C TYR A 267 36.90 13.11 4.94
N LYS A 268 36.99 14.44 5.00
CA LYS A 268 38.25 15.18 5.30
C LYS A 268 39.47 14.65 4.51
N TYR A 269 39.31 14.49 3.20
CA TYR A 269 40.35 14.01 2.26
C TYR A 269 40.85 12.57 2.50
N LYS A 270 40.18 11.79 3.34
CA LYS A 270 40.46 10.38 3.56
C LYS A 270 39.29 9.52 3.13
N THR A 271 39.58 8.35 2.60
CA THR A 271 38.58 7.37 2.19
C THR A 271 38.33 6.39 3.33
N PHE A 272 37.05 6.22 3.63
CA PHE A 272 36.55 5.29 4.63
C PHE A 272 35.63 4.28 3.94
N GLU A 273 35.48 3.12 4.55
CA GLU A 273 34.49 2.13 4.17
C GLU A 273 33.62 1.83 5.39
N ARG A 274 32.31 1.75 5.16
CA ARG A 274 31.32 1.39 6.17
C ARG A 274 30.58 0.14 5.75
N ILE A 275 30.44 -0.80 6.69
CA ILE A 275 29.61 -2.00 6.56
C ILE A 275 28.41 -1.86 7.49
N GLN A 276 27.21 -1.87 6.91
CA GLN A 276 25.94 -1.77 7.63
C GLN A 276 24.76 -2.23 6.75
N PHE A 277 23.66 -2.63 7.37
CA PHE A 277 22.38 -2.81 6.69
C PHE A 277 21.90 -1.49 6.08
N PRO A 278 21.51 -1.46 4.80
CA PRO A 278 21.08 -0.24 4.13
C PRO A 278 19.63 0.09 4.47
N LEU A 279 19.31 0.27 5.75
CA LEU A 279 17.96 0.54 6.25
C LEU A 279 17.89 1.82 7.08
N ARG A 280 16.73 2.47 7.04
CA ARG A 280 16.32 3.51 7.99
C ARG A 280 14.88 3.25 8.45
N PRO A 281 14.55 3.50 9.73
CA PRO A 281 13.16 3.43 10.20
C PRO A 281 12.21 4.29 9.35
N ALA A 282 11.01 3.78 9.08
CA ALA A 282 10.07 4.37 8.13
C ALA A 282 8.59 4.32 8.58
N ALA A 283 8.31 4.13 9.87
CA ALA A 283 6.95 4.34 10.39
C ALA A 283 6.58 5.83 10.37
N GLY A 284 7.57 6.71 10.56
CA GLY A 284 7.52 8.12 10.21
C GLY A 284 8.48 8.42 9.06
N LYS A 285 8.10 9.33 8.17
CA LYS A 285 8.91 9.85 7.06
C LYS A 285 8.77 11.37 6.97
N THR A 286 9.75 12.05 6.37
CA THR A 286 9.54 13.46 6.01
C THR A 286 8.75 13.58 4.70
N ILE A 287 7.94 14.63 4.56
CA ILE A 287 7.20 14.92 3.31
C ILE A 287 8.16 15.00 2.11
N HIS A 288 9.36 15.54 2.31
CA HIS A 288 10.39 15.56 1.28
C HIS A 288 10.82 14.14 0.84
N LYS A 289 10.87 13.19 1.76
CA LYS A 289 11.27 11.81 1.44
C LYS A 289 10.15 10.98 0.84
N SER A 290 8.89 11.33 1.09
CA SER A 290 7.72 10.70 0.46
C SER A 290 7.34 11.29 -0.90
N GLN A 291 8.12 12.23 -1.43
CA GLN A 291 7.83 12.87 -2.71
C GLN A 291 7.88 11.85 -3.86
N GLY A 292 6.74 11.62 -4.50
CA GLY A 292 6.61 10.64 -5.58
C GLY A 292 6.20 9.24 -5.12
N ASP A 293 6.19 8.99 -3.81
CA ASP A 293 5.68 7.74 -3.24
C ASP A 293 4.16 7.68 -3.37
N THR A 294 3.63 6.48 -3.55
CA THR A 294 2.20 6.21 -3.35
C THR A 294 2.09 5.48 -2.01
N LEU A 295 1.49 6.14 -1.02
CA LEU A 295 1.20 5.51 0.26
C LEU A 295 -0.17 4.86 0.14
N GLN A 296 -0.19 3.53 0.21
CA GLN A 296 -1.41 2.75 0.27
C GLN A 296 -1.63 2.34 1.73
N GLU A 297 -2.86 2.43 2.18
CA GLU A 297 -3.32 1.76 3.38
C GLU A 297 -4.42 0.81 2.92
N ASP A 298 -4.44 -0.39 3.50
CA ASP A 298 -5.58 -1.28 3.36
C ASP A 298 -6.82 -0.52 3.86
N PRO A 299 -7.94 -0.54 3.13
CA PRO A 299 -9.23 -0.27 3.76
C PRO A 299 -9.36 -1.15 5.04
N LYS A 300 -10.30 -0.90 5.94
CA LYS A 300 -10.45 -1.71 7.18
C LYS A 300 -10.84 -3.19 6.92
N VAL A 301 -10.51 -3.76 5.75
CA VAL A 301 -10.89 -5.08 5.27
C VAL A 301 -10.32 -6.17 6.17
N LEU A 302 -9.05 -6.09 6.56
CA LEU A 302 -8.42 -7.10 7.43
C LEU A 302 -8.92 -7.08 8.88
N ASP A 303 -9.60 -6.01 9.30
CA ASP A 303 -10.26 -5.95 10.61
C ASP A 303 -11.59 -6.74 10.62
N ALA A 304 -12.10 -7.14 9.44
CA ALA A 304 -13.38 -7.80 9.29
C ALA A 304 -13.38 -9.23 9.88
N HIS A 305 -14.54 -9.66 10.37
CA HIS A 305 -14.76 -11.05 10.77
C HIS A 305 -14.98 -11.97 9.56
N VAL A 306 -15.53 -11.42 8.47
CA VAL A 306 -15.88 -12.11 7.24
C VAL A 306 -15.57 -11.19 6.06
N ILE A 307 -14.94 -11.72 5.02
CA ILE A 307 -14.64 -11.00 3.78
C ILE A 307 -15.22 -11.81 2.62
N GLY A 308 -16.03 -11.18 1.77
CA GLY A 308 -16.53 -11.77 0.52
C GLY A 308 -15.86 -11.13 -0.69
N ILE A 309 -15.41 -11.95 -1.64
CA ILE A 309 -14.85 -11.52 -2.93
C ILE A 309 -15.64 -12.19 -4.05
N ALA A 310 -16.29 -11.37 -4.89
CA ALA A 310 -16.97 -11.82 -6.10
C ALA A 310 -16.04 -11.72 -7.31
N GLU A 311 -16.36 -12.46 -8.37
CA GLU A 311 -15.56 -12.56 -9.60
C GLU A 311 -14.11 -12.97 -9.33
N SER A 312 -13.91 -13.98 -8.47
CA SER A 312 -12.57 -14.45 -8.11
C SER A 312 -11.80 -15.10 -9.25
N ARG A 313 -12.54 -15.65 -10.25
CA ARG A 313 -12.01 -16.36 -11.42
C ARG A 313 -11.10 -17.54 -11.08
N LEU A 314 -11.22 -18.03 -9.85
CA LEU A 314 -10.50 -19.20 -9.37
C LEU A 314 -11.11 -20.47 -9.96
N ILE A 315 -10.27 -21.50 -10.06
CA ILE A 315 -10.64 -22.83 -10.54
C ILE A 315 -10.22 -23.88 -9.52
N SER A 316 -10.89 -25.03 -9.57
CA SER A 316 -10.68 -26.13 -8.60
C SER A 316 -9.24 -26.65 -8.47
N THR A 317 -8.36 -26.36 -9.43
CA THR A 317 -6.94 -26.73 -9.38
C THR A 317 -6.04 -25.69 -8.68
N ASP A 318 -6.55 -24.50 -8.39
CA ASP A 318 -5.82 -23.48 -7.64
C ASP A 318 -5.74 -23.88 -6.15
N GLU A 319 -4.55 -23.82 -5.55
CA GLU A 319 -4.33 -24.20 -4.16
C GLU A 319 -4.74 -23.07 -3.21
N ASN A 320 -5.41 -23.39 -2.10
CA ASN A 320 -5.86 -22.39 -1.13
C ASN A 320 -4.70 -21.61 -0.47
N ASP A 321 -3.52 -22.23 -0.34
CA ASP A 321 -2.34 -21.62 0.29
C ASP A 321 -1.85 -20.39 -0.48
N ASP A 322 -2.02 -20.37 -1.81
CA ASP A 322 -1.65 -19.22 -2.66
C ASP A 322 -2.55 -18.00 -2.41
N PHE A 323 -3.75 -18.22 -1.84
CA PHE A 323 -4.74 -17.19 -1.53
C PHE A 323 -4.96 -17.04 -0.03
N HIS A 324 -4.03 -17.52 0.80
CA HIS A 324 -4.13 -17.39 2.25
C HIS A 324 -4.06 -15.92 2.68
N VAL A 325 -5.07 -15.47 3.43
CA VAL A 325 -5.09 -14.15 4.06
C VAL A 325 -4.69 -14.32 5.54
N PRO A 326 -3.59 -13.69 6.00
CA PRO A 326 -3.15 -13.83 7.38
C PRO A 326 -4.23 -13.43 8.39
N GLY A 327 -4.47 -14.29 9.38
CA GLY A 327 -5.52 -14.09 10.39
C GLY A 327 -6.89 -14.67 10.00
N PHE A 328 -7.02 -15.26 8.81
CA PHE A 328 -8.23 -15.91 8.34
C PHE A 328 -7.99 -17.41 8.14
N GLU A 329 -9.05 -18.20 8.31
CA GLU A 329 -9.05 -19.62 7.93
C GLU A 329 -9.00 -19.79 6.40
N PRO A 330 -8.67 -21.00 5.90
CA PRO A 330 -8.78 -21.32 4.48
C PRO A 330 -10.17 -20.93 3.93
N PRO A 331 -10.23 -20.24 2.78
CA PRO A 331 -11.48 -19.67 2.31
C PRO A 331 -12.47 -20.74 1.87
N VAL A 332 -13.76 -20.44 2.08
CA VAL A 332 -14.85 -21.14 1.40
C VAL A 332 -14.90 -20.64 -0.04
N ARG A 333 -14.73 -21.54 -1.00
CA ARG A 333 -14.68 -21.22 -2.43
C ARG A 333 -15.85 -21.84 -3.18
N LEU A 334 -16.46 -21.03 -4.03
CA LEU A 334 -17.38 -21.47 -5.07
C LEU A 334 -16.76 -21.13 -6.42
N ASP A 335 -15.96 -22.07 -6.91
CA ASP A 335 -15.30 -21.94 -8.20
C ASP A 335 -16.27 -22.31 -9.33
N GLN A 336 -16.37 -21.46 -10.34
CA GLN A 336 -17.20 -21.77 -11.49
C GLN A 336 -16.55 -22.88 -12.34
N LYS A 337 -17.37 -23.80 -12.87
CA LYS A 337 -16.87 -24.87 -13.74
C LYS A 337 -16.24 -24.29 -15.00
N GLN A 338 -14.98 -24.64 -15.23
CA GLN A 338 -14.25 -24.23 -16.42
C GLN A 338 -14.81 -24.93 -17.66
N THR A 339 -15.21 -24.16 -18.67
CA THR A 339 -15.70 -24.67 -19.96
C THR A 339 -14.60 -24.77 -21.02
N ASN A 340 -13.48 -24.07 -20.84
CA ASN A 340 -12.31 -24.08 -21.73
C ASN A 340 -11.01 -24.01 -20.92
N PHE A 341 -10.12 -24.99 -21.09
CA PHE A 341 -8.85 -25.12 -20.36
C PHE A 341 -7.92 -23.90 -20.51
N ASN A 342 -8.03 -23.14 -21.60
CA ASN A 342 -7.14 -21.99 -21.86
C ASN A 342 -7.66 -20.67 -21.27
N THR A 343 -8.86 -20.63 -20.70
CA THR A 343 -9.46 -19.40 -20.18
C THR A 343 -10.08 -19.64 -18.82
N ARG A 344 -9.74 -18.80 -17.85
CA ARG A 344 -10.39 -18.80 -16.53
C ARG A 344 -11.85 -18.35 -16.66
N PRO A 345 -12.78 -18.93 -15.88
CA PRO A 345 -14.16 -18.50 -15.85
C PRO A 345 -14.26 -17.01 -15.47
N PRO A 346 -15.32 -16.32 -15.90
CA PRO A 346 -15.53 -14.91 -15.56
C PRO A 346 -15.99 -14.70 -14.12
N HIS A 347 -16.60 -15.70 -13.48
CA HIS A 347 -17.22 -15.56 -12.16
C HIS A 347 -16.57 -16.50 -11.11
N GLY A 348 -17.12 -16.50 -9.91
CA GLY A 348 -16.64 -17.26 -8.76
C GLY A 348 -16.74 -16.45 -7.47
N LEU A 349 -17.00 -17.12 -6.35
CA LEU A 349 -17.11 -16.49 -5.04
C LEU A 349 -16.06 -17.06 -4.08
N VAL A 350 -15.50 -16.18 -3.26
CA VAL A 350 -14.57 -16.55 -2.18
C VAL A 350 -15.03 -15.86 -0.90
N LEU A 351 -15.17 -16.63 0.17
CA LEU A 351 -15.55 -16.15 1.48
C LEU A 351 -14.45 -16.52 2.50
N TYR A 352 -13.80 -15.51 3.06
CA TYR A 352 -12.88 -15.68 4.19
C TYR A 352 -13.62 -15.42 5.50
N TYR A 353 -13.24 -16.13 6.55
CA TYR A 353 -13.68 -15.87 7.91
C TYR A 353 -12.48 -15.89 8.85
N ARG A 354 -12.48 -14.97 9.82
CA ARG A 354 -11.37 -14.76 10.74
C ARG A 354 -11.15 -16.01 11.60
N ASN A 355 -9.91 -16.31 11.95
CA ASN A 355 -9.52 -17.52 12.68
C ASN A 355 -10.09 -17.66 14.10
N ASP A 356 -10.61 -16.58 14.67
CA ASP A 356 -11.34 -16.62 15.94
C ASP A 356 -12.85 -16.87 15.77
N CYS A 357 -13.37 -16.85 14.53
CA CYS A 357 -14.73 -17.23 14.20
C CYS A 357 -14.83 -18.72 13.91
N ILE A 358 -16.01 -19.30 14.16
CA ILE A 358 -16.31 -20.70 13.84
C ILE A 358 -17.30 -20.74 12.67
N LEU A 359 -16.92 -21.44 11.59
CA LEU A 359 -17.82 -21.79 10.51
C LEU A 359 -18.59 -23.06 10.88
N HIS A 360 -19.89 -22.93 11.11
CA HIS A 360 -20.75 -24.05 11.56
C HIS A 360 -21.34 -24.83 10.39
N ASN A 361 -21.84 -24.14 9.37
CA ASN A 361 -22.45 -24.75 8.18
C ASN A 361 -22.21 -23.90 6.95
N THR A 362 -22.21 -24.53 5.78
CA THR A 362 -22.06 -23.84 4.49
C THR A 362 -22.92 -24.49 3.42
N VAL A 363 -23.68 -23.68 2.69
CA VAL A 363 -24.45 -24.10 1.52
C VAL A 363 -24.02 -23.25 0.33
N THR A 364 -23.86 -23.88 -0.83
CA THR A 364 -23.46 -23.18 -2.07
C THR A 364 -24.46 -23.44 -3.18
N PHE A 365 -24.66 -22.44 -4.02
CA PHE A 365 -25.50 -22.53 -5.20
C PHE A 365 -24.81 -21.82 -6.36
N SER A 366 -24.73 -22.46 -7.53
CA SER A 366 -24.14 -21.88 -8.73
C SER A 366 -24.94 -22.22 -9.98
N THR A 367 -25.17 -21.19 -10.79
CA THR A 367 -25.66 -21.25 -12.17
C THR A 367 -24.79 -20.31 -13.02
N PRO A 368 -24.85 -20.36 -14.36
CA PRO A 368 -24.05 -19.45 -15.20
C PRO A 368 -24.27 -17.95 -14.95
N SER A 369 -25.41 -17.55 -14.38
CA SER A 369 -25.80 -16.15 -14.22
C SER A 369 -26.09 -15.73 -12.76
N LEU A 370 -26.00 -16.65 -11.80
CA LEU A 370 -26.28 -16.39 -10.38
C LEU A 370 -25.56 -17.41 -9.50
N GLU A 371 -24.85 -16.90 -8.50
CA GLU A 371 -24.08 -17.69 -7.53
C GLU A 371 -24.31 -17.12 -6.13
N PHE A 372 -24.37 -17.99 -5.12
CA PHE A 372 -24.33 -17.55 -3.73
C PHE A 372 -23.75 -18.61 -2.80
N VAL A 373 -23.17 -18.12 -1.70
CA VAL A 373 -22.67 -18.92 -0.57
C VAL A 373 -23.42 -18.49 0.67
N ILE A 374 -24.00 -19.43 1.39
CA ILE A 374 -24.60 -19.25 2.72
C ILE A 374 -23.61 -19.83 3.72
N ALA A 375 -23.22 -19.05 4.73
CA ALA A 375 -22.28 -19.45 5.76
C ALA A 375 -22.81 -19.06 7.14
N ASP A 376 -22.94 -20.05 8.02
CA ASP A 376 -23.30 -19.84 9.43
C ASP A 376 -22.01 -19.59 10.22
N ILE A 377 -21.78 -18.34 10.62
CA ILE A 377 -20.55 -17.90 11.29
C ILE A 377 -20.85 -17.52 12.74
N ILE A 378 -20.08 -18.08 13.67
CA ILE A 378 -20.13 -17.73 15.10
C ILE A 378 -18.90 -16.88 15.41
N SER A 379 -19.11 -15.60 15.73
CA SER A 379 -18.05 -14.76 16.30
C SER A 379 -18.10 -14.82 17.83
N PRO A 380 -16.95 -14.92 18.51
CA PRO A 380 -16.87 -14.84 19.97
C PRO A 380 -17.49 -13.55 20.53
N SER A 381 -17.36 -12.43 19.80
CA SER A 381 -17.81 -11.11 20.26
C SER A 381 -19.19 -10.70 19.75
N LYS A 382 -19.69 -11.32 18.67
CA LYS A 382 -20.94 -10.89 18.00
C LYS A 382 -22.04 -11.95 17.97
N GLY A 383 -21.74 -13.18 18.42
CA GLY A 383 -22.66 -14.31 18.39
C GLY A 383 -22.77 -14.94 17.00
N LEU A 384 -23.86 -15.68 16.77
CA LEU A 384 -24.15 -16.36 15.51
C LEU A 384 -24.81 -15.41 14.50
N PHE A 385 -24.27 -15.38 13.29
CA PHE A 385 -24.84 -14.71 12.12
C PHE A 385 -24.74 -15.59 10.88
N GLN A 386 -25.74 -15.50 10.02
CA GLN A 386 -25.79 -16.17 8.74
C GLN A 386 -25.45 -15.17 7.64
N VAL A 387 -24.31 -15.38 6.97
CA VAL A 387 -23.85 -14.55 5.86
C VAL A 387 -24.23 -15.23 4.55
N VAL A 388 -24.96 -14.52 3.71
CA VAL A 388 -25.25 -14.92 2.34
C VAL A 388 -24.50 -13.98 1.40
N PHE A 389 -23.47 -14.51 0.75
CA PHE A 389 -22.68 -13.76 -0.22
C PHE A 389 -23.14 -14.09 -1.64
N VAL A 390 -23.58 -13.09 -2.40
CA VAL A 390 -24.29 -13.24 -3.67
C VAL A 390 -23.49 -12.59 -4.82
N TYR A 391 -23.45 -13.26 -5.97
CA TYR A 391 -23.09 -12.67 -7.24
C TYR A 391 -24.19 -12.93 -8.27
N LYS A 392 -24.73 -11.87 -8.86
CA LYS A 392 -25.69 -11.95 -9.98
C LYS A 392 -25.07 -11.31 -11.21
N ALA A 393 -24.95 -12.08 -12.30
CA ALA A 393 -24.44 -11.55 -13.56
C ALA A 393 -25.38 -10.45 -14.15
N PRO A 394 -24.86 -9.53 -14.97
CA PRO A 394 -25.65 -8.48 -15.61
C PRO A 394 -26.80 -9.00 -16.50
N ASN A 395 -26.62 -10.17 -17.11
CA ASN A 395 -27.61 -10.81 -17.98
C ASN A 395 -28.72 -11.57 -17.23
N CYS A 396 -28.61 -11.74 -15.92
CA CYS A 396 -29.61 -12.42 -15.10
C CYS A 396 -30.84 -11.52 -14.93
N LYS A 397 -32.02 -12.02 -15.32
CA LYS A 397 -33.27 -11.25 -15.18
C LYS A 397 -33.70 -11.15 -13.72
N LEU A 398 -34.27 -10.01 -13.33
CA LEU A 398 -34.74 -9.80 -11.95
C LEU A 398 -35.75 -10.87 -11.48
N GLN A 399 -36.66 -11.32 -12.35
CA GLN A 399 -37.61 -12.38 -12.00
C GLN A 399 -36.91 -13.72 -11.75
N GLN A 400 -35.90 -14.06 -12.56
CA GLN A 400 -35.09 -15.27 -12.38
C GLN A 400 -34.34 -15.24 -11.04
N LEU A 401 -33.81 -14.08 -10.64
CA LEU A 401 -33.21 -13.89 -9.32
C LEU A 401 -34.23 -14.19 -8.21
N LYS A 402 -35.42 -13.58 -8.28
CA LYS A 402 -36.49 -13.76 -7.26
C LYS A 402 -36.93 -15.22 -7.15
N ASP A 403 -37.19 -15.88 -8.28
CA ASP A 403 -37.61 -17.28 -8.32
C ASP A 403 -36.52 -18.19 -7.75
N THR A 404 -35.25 -17.93 -8.09
CA THR A 404 -34.12 -18.70 -7.57
C THR A 404 -33.95 -18.50 -6.07
N PHE A 405 -34.12 -17.28 -5.58
CA PHE A 405 -34.06 -16.97 -4.15
C PHE A 405 -35.18 -17.70 -3.38
N LEU A 406 -36.41 -17.71 -3.90
CA LEU A 406 -37.52 -18.44 -3.24
C LEU A 406 -37.30 -19.95 -3.23
N ALA A 407 -36.73 -20.52 -4.30
CA ALA A 407 -36.56 -21.96 -4.43
C ALA A 407 -35.30 -22.51 -3.76
N ASN A 408 -34.21 -21.73 -3.68
CA ASN A 408 -32.88 -22.24 -3.30
C ASN A 408 -32.19 -21.43 -2.19
N LEU A 409 -32.66 -20.23 -1.86
CA LEU A 409 -32.09 -19.43 -0.76
C LEU A 409 -33.02 -19.46 0.45
N LEU A 410 -34.30 -19.21 0.25
CA LEU A 410 -35.31 -19.13 1.30
C LEU A 410 -35.37 -20.40 2.20
N PRO A 411 -35.24 -21.64 1.67
CA PRO A 411 -35.26 -22.83 2.52
C PRO A 411 -34.09 -22.92 3.51
N ASP A 412 -32.96 -22.32 3.17
CA ASP A 412 -31.70 -22.42 3.93
C ASP A 412 -31.42 -21.17 4.79
N VAL A 413 -32.31 -20.17 4.74
CA VAL A 413 -32.18 -18.91 5.47
C VAL A 413 -33.09 -18.87 6.70
N TYR A 414 -32.52 -18.58 7.86
CA TYR A 414 -33.27 -18.60 9.13
C TYR A 414 -33.96 -17.28 9.45
N LEU A 415 -35.12 -17.04 8.84
CA LEU A 415 -35.83 -15.76 8.88
C LEU A 415 -36.12 -15.17 10.27
N ARG A 416 -36.25 -16.02 11.31
CA ARG A 416 -36.61 -15.57 12.67
C ARG A 416 -35.42 -15.53 13.63
N HIS A 417 -34.34 -16.29 13.39
CA HIS A 417 -33.06 -16.33 14.14
C HIS A 417 -32.11 -17.33 13.46
N PRO A 418 -30.79 -17.09 13.28
CA PRO A 418 -29.92 -15.96 13.67
C PRO A 418 -30.03 -14.68 12.82
N LYS A 419 -29.18 -13.68 13.14
CA LYS A 419 -28.99 -12.43 12.38
C LYS A 419 -28.52 -12.76 10.96
N ILE A 420 -29.22 -12.30 9.93
CA ILE A 420 -28.94 -12.55 8.52
C ILE A 420 -28.32 -11.31 7.89
N ILE A 421 -27.25 -11.53 7.12
CA ILE A 421 -26.59 -10.54 6.28
C ILE A 421 -26.57 -11.09 4.86
N ILE A 422 -27.35 -10.52 3.95
CA ILE A 422 -27.31 -10.88 2.52
C ILE A 422 -26.59 -9.76 1.79
N MET A 423 -25.43 -10.03 1.20
CA MET A 423 -24.60 -9.01 0.56
C MET A 423 -23.88 -9.51 -0.69
N GLY A 424 -23.42 -8.58 -1.52
CA GLY A 424 -22.57 -8.88 -2.67
C GLY A 424 -22.95 -8.05 -3.90
N ASP A 425 -22.51 -8.49 -5.07
CA ASP A 425 -22.77 -7.80 -6.34
C ASP A 425 -24.06 -8.33 -6.96
N PHE A 426 -25.09 -7.49 -6.95
CA PHE A 426 -26.38 -7.84 -7.52
C PHE A 426 -26.50 -7.43 -8.99
N ASN A 427 -25.60 -6.59 -9.52
CA ASN A 427 -25.77 -5.95 -10.83
C ASN A 427 -27.21 -5.46 -11.06
N ILE A 428 -27.79 -4.82 -10.03
CA ILE A 428 -29.13 -4.20 -10.05
C ILE A 428 -28.94 -2.77 -9.54
N ASP A 429 -28.98 -1.80 -10.45
CA ASP A 429 -28.75 -0.40 -10.08
C ASP A 429 -29.98 0.19 -9.36
N LEU A 430 -29.88 0.41 -8.06
CA LEU A 430 -30.97 1.00 -7.29
C LEU A 430 -31.21 2.48 -7.64
N ASN A 431 -30.26 3.17 -8.25
CA ASN A 431 -30.43 4.56 -8.69
C ASN A 431 -31.45 4.68 -9.84
N THR A 432 -31.75 3.58 -10.53
CA THR A 432 -32.67 3.54 -11.69
C THR A 432 -34.11 3.13 -11.35
N GLY A 433 -34.47 3.01 -10.07
CA GLY A 433 -35.87 2.79 -9.65
C GLY A 433 -36.28 1.33 -9.38
N ASN A 434 -35.34 0.44 -9.04
CA ASN A 434 -35.56 -0.99 -8.76
C ASN A 434 -36.26 -1.31 -7.42
N THR A 435 -37.27 -0.51 -7.04
CA THR A 435 -38.00 -0.62 -5.75
C THR A 435 -38.75 -1.95 -5.57
N SER A 436 -39.12 -2.62 -6.66
CA SER A 436 -39.76 -3.95 -6.60
C SER A 436 -38.86 -5.03 -6.01
N PHE A 437 -37.53 -4.89 -6.14
CA PHE A 437 -36.58 -5.81 -5.53
C PHE A 437 -36.44 -5.55 -4.04
N LEU A 438 -36.40 -4.28 -3.63
CA LEU A 438 -36.41 -3.90 -2.22
C LEU A 438 -37.66 -4.41 -1.49
N LYS A 439 -38.84 -4.30 -2.13
CA LYS A 439 -40.08 -4.85 -1.61
C LYS A 439 -40.02 -6.37 -1.48
N PHE A 440 -39.50 -7.07 -2.50
CA PHE A 440 -39.33 -8.52 -2.46
C PHE A 440 -38.45 -8.99 -1.30
N MET A 441 -37.31 -8.33 -1.07
CA MET A 441 -36.40 -8.66 0.04
C MET A 441 -37.05 -8.40 1.40
N ARG A 442 -37.84 -7.34 1.53
CA ARG A 442 -38.61 -7.05 2.75
C ARG A 442 -39.69 -8.09 3.01
N ASP A 443 -40.49 -8.41 2.00
CA ASP A 443 -41.65 -9.28 2.14
C ASP A 443 -41.26 -10.76 2.31
N SER A 444 -40.18 -11.20 1.64
CA SER A 444 -39.78 -12.63 1.62
C SER A 444 -38.68 -12.96 2.64
N PHE A 445 -37.77 -12.03 2.92
CA PHE A 445 -36.60 -12.26 3.78
C PHE A 445 -36.61 -11.43 5.07
N CYS A 446 -37.61 -10.56 5.26
CA CYS A 446 -37.65 -9.59 6.35
C CYS A 446 -36.41 -8.68 6.40
N CYS A 447 -35.72 -8.51 5.27
CA CYS A 447 -34.50 -7.72 5.20
C CYS A 447 -34.72 -6.33 4.62
N SER A 448 -33.98 -5.34 5.14
CA SER A 448 -33.89 -4.00 4.57
C SER A 448 -32.50 -3.74 4.01
N GLN A 449 -32.46 -3.07 2.87
CA GLN A 449 -31.22 -2.61 2.25
C GLN A 449 -30.65 -1.42 3.03
N ILE A 450 -29.33 -1.36 3.23
CA ILE A 450 -28.69 -0.31 4.04
C ILE A 450 -27.68 0.59 3.29
N VAL A 451 -27.18 0.20 2.12
CA VAL A 451 -26.15 0.96 1.38
C VAL A 451 -26.79 2.08 0.56
N SER A 452 -26.46 3.34 0.84
CA SER A 452 -27.08 4.49 0.17
C SER A 452 -26.17 5.21 -0.83
N LYS A 453 -24.85 4.97 -0.77
CA LYS A 453 -23.85 5.62 -1.63
C LYS A 453 -23.54 4.76 -2.86
N PRO A 454 -23.13 5.37 -3.99
CA PRO A 454 -22.65 4.61 -5.16
C PRO A 454 -21.53 3.63 -4.80
N THR A 455 -21.58 2.46 -5.40
CA THR A 455 -20.64 1.34 -5.14
C THR A 455 -19.69 1.08 -6.29
N THR A 456 -19.72 1.91 -7.34
CA THR A 456 -18.75 1.86 -8.44
C THR A 456 -18.11 3.23 -8.68
N SER A 457 -16.95 3.25 -9.34
CA SER A 457 -16.31 4.48 -9.83
C SER A 457 -17.17 5.24 -10.85
N TYR A 458 -18.20 4.58 -11.42
CA TYR A 458 -19.12 5.17 -12.40
C TYR A 458 -20.40 5.76 -11.79
N GLY A 459 -20.53 5.74 -10.46
CA GLY A 459 -21.68 6.33 -9.77
C GLY A 459 -22.94 5.45 -9.72
N THR A 460 -22.83 4.16 -10.05
CA THR A 460 -23.94 3.19 -9.94
C THR A 460 -24.00 2.55 -8.54
N LEU A 461 -25.18 2.11 -8.12
CA LEU A 461 -25.42 1.42 -6.83
C LEU A 461 -25.80 -0.03 -7.10
N LEU A 462 -24.80 -0.88 -7.32
CA LEU A 462 -24.95 -2.28 -7.76
C LEU A 462 -24.70 -3.30 -6.64
N ASP A 463 -23.80 -2.97 -5.72
CA ASP A 463 -23.38 -3.83 -4.61
C ASP A 463 -24.24 -3.51 -3.40
N LEU A 464 -24.96 -4.49 -2.88
CA LEU A 464 -26.01 -4.24 -1.89
C LEU A 464 -25.76 -5.05 -0.61
N ILE A 465 -26.23 -4.51 0.52
CA ILE A 465 -26.29 -5.22 1.80
C ILE A 465 -27.73 -5.16 2.30
N PHE A 466 -28.29 -6.31 2.65
CA PHE A 466 -29.63 -6.51 3.20
C PHE A 466 -29.53 -7.19 4.58
N LEU A 467 -30.18 -6.61 5.59
CA LEU A 467 -30.15 -7.09 6.97
C LEU A 467 -31.56 -7.34 7.53
N ASN A 468 -31.73 -8.39 8.35
CA ASN A 468 -32.96 -8.64 9.13
C ASN A 468 -32.88 -8.17 10.60
N PHE A 469 -31.95 -7.27 10.92
CA PHE A 469 -31.64 -6.94 12.31
C PHE A 469 -32.79 -6.19 12.99
N ASP A 470 -33.03 -6.51 14.27
CA ASP A 470 -33.94 -5.75 15.12
C ASP A 470 -33.40 -4.32 15.33
N SER A 471 -34.31 -3.34 15.44
CA SER A 471 -34.08 -1.95 15.84
C SER A 471 -33.11 -1.74 17.03
N LYS A 472 -32.91 -2.75 17.88
CA LYS A 472 -31.99 -2.72 19.03
C LYS A 472 -30.53 -3.08 18.71
N VAL A 473 -30.24 -3.52 17.48
CA VAL A 473 -28.88 -3.83 17.04
C VAL A 473 -28.33 -2.62 16.29
N ASN A 474 -27.39 -1.93 16.91
CA ASN A 474 -26.67 -0.86 16.25
C ASN A 474 -25.67 -1.43 15.25
N PHE A 475 -25.59 -0.81 14.07
CA PHE A 475 -24.60 -1.11 13.07
C PHE A 475 -24.22 0.17 12.31
N GLU A 476 -23.01 0.17 11.78
CA GLU A 476 -22.50 1.16 10.86
C GLU A 476 -22.35 0.51 9.47
N THR A 477 -22.56 1.29 8.42
CA THR A 477 -22.30 0.86 7.05
C THR A 477 -21.75 2.04 6.26
N ASP A 478 -20.76 1.79 5.41
CA ASP A 478 -20.27 2.76 4.46
C ASP A 478 -19.70 2.05 3.22
N VAL A 479 -19.34 2.87 2.23
CA VAL A 479 -18.63 2.48 1.01
C VAL A 479 -17.21 3.01 1.11
N LEU A 480 -16.23 2.11 1.00
CA LEU A 480 -14.80 2.41 1.02
C LEU A 480 -14.23 2.29 -0.39
N ASP A 481 -13.38 3.23 -0.77
CA ASP A 481 -12.67 3.13 -2.04
C ASP A 481 -11.70 1.94 -2.03
N SER A 482 -11.59 1.28 -3.19
CA SER A 482 -10.64 0.19 -3.43
C SER A 482 -9.67 0.62 -4.53
N TYR A 483 -8.40 0.22 -4.43
CA TYR A 483 -7.38 0.55 -5.43
C TYR A 483 -7.19 -0.54 -6.49
N TRP A 484 -7.92 -1.64 -6.37
CA TRP A 484 -7.75 -2.87 -7.16
C TRP A 484 -9.01 -3.29 -7.91
N SER A 485 -10.12 -2.55 -7.76
CA SER A 485 -11.37 -2.76 -8.48
C SER A 485 -12.03 -1.42 -8.81
N ASP A 486 -12.78 -1.36 -9.90
CA ASP A 486 -13.71 -0.28 -10.23
C ASP A 486 -15.01 -0.35 -9.40
N HIS A 487 -15.24 -1.48 -8.73
CA HIS A 487 -16.18 -1.59 -7.63
C HIS A 487 -15.52 -1.16 -6.31
N LYS A 488 -16.32 -0.51 -5.46
CA LYS A 488 -15.93 -0.05 -4.13
C LYS A 488 -16.26 -1.14 -3.09
N VAL A 489 -15.55 -1.15 -1.97
CA VAL A 489 -15.82 -2.09 -0.88
C VAL A 489 -17.02 -1.60 -0.08
N ILE A 490 -18.05 -2.44 0.05
CA ILE A 490 -19.18 -2.22 0.95
C ILE A 490 -18.99 -3.02 2.23
N TYR A 491 -19.37 -2.46 3.38
CA TYR A 491 -19.28 -3.19 4.65
C TYR A 491 -20.46 -2.89 5.58
N VAL A 492 -20.63 -3.79 6.54
CA VAL A 492 -21.46 -3.58 7.72
C VAL A 492 -20.64 -3.93 8.96
N ALA A 493 -20.54 -2.99 9.89
CA ALA A 493 -19.88 -3.17 11.18
C ALA A 493 -20.96 -3.17 12.28
N ILE A 494 -21.09 -4.28 12.99
CA ILE A 494 -22.09 -4.44 14.05
C ILE A 494 -21.47 -4.00 15.36
N GLU A 495 -22.12 -3.11 16.12
CA GLU A 495 -21.64 -2.72 17.45
C GLU A 495 -21.81 -3.89 18.45
N THR A 496 -20.88 -4.03 19.39
CA THR A 496 -21.07 -4.96 20.53
C THR A 496 -22.10 -4.34 21.47
N GLN A 497 -23.12 -5.11 21.85
CA GLN A 497 -24.02 -4.73 22.94
C GLN A 497 -23.30 -4.85 24.29
#